data_AF-A0A7V0XHV2-F1
#
_entry.id   AF-A0A7V0XHV2-F1
#
_cell.length_a   1.000
_cell.length_b   1.000
_cell.length_c   1.000
_cell.angle_alpha   90.00
_cell.angle_beta   90.00
_cell.angle_gamma   90.00
#
_symmetry.space_group_name_H-M   'P 1'
#
loop_
_entity.id
_entity.type
_entity.pdbx_description
1 polymer ?
#
loop_
_entity_poly.entity_id
_entity_poly.type
_entity_poly.pdbx_seq_one_letter_code
_entity_poly.pdbx_strand_id
1 'polypeptide(L)'
;MENLIFAFNSIAPVFFIVFMGIFLKRIKLIDDHFVKVSSQLVFKVTIPALIFINIAKADFGQAFQGKMILFALLVIGLSFLLIFILTFPIENMRLRGAFIQSAFRSNYAILGLALLMNLYGA
;
A
#
# COMPACT_ATOMS: atom_id res chain seq x y z
N MET A 1 -24.76 4.43 7.57
CA MET A 1 -24.07 3.65 8.63
C MET A 1 -23.53 2.34 8.09
N GLU A 2 -24.25 1.67 7.19
CA GLU A 2 -23.83 0.43 6.49
C GLU A 2 -22.47 0.53 5.78
N ASN A 3 -22.22 1.59 5.00
CA ASN A 3 -20.93 1.78 4.32
C ASN A 3 -19.73 1.87 5.27
N LEU A 4 -19.96 2.38 6.49
CA LEU A 4 -18.91 2.55 7.49
C LEU A 4 -18.60 1.20 8.17
N ILE A 5 -19.62 0.39 8.42
CA ILE A 5 -19.49 -0.98 8.93
C ILE A 5 -18.83 -1.88 7.87
N PHE A 6 -19.22 -1.75 6.60
CA PHE A 6 -18.60 -2.47 5.49
C PHE A 6 -17.11 -2.14 5.37
N ALA A 7 -16.76 -0.86 5.30
CA ALA A 7 -15.38 -0.43 5.21
C ALA A 7 -14.56 -0.90 6.43
N PHE A 8 -15.12 -0.83 7.64
CA PHE A 8 -14.45 -1.33 8.83
C PHE A 8 -14.21 -2.84 8.76
N ASN A 9 -15.21 -3.63 8.38
CA ASN A 9 -15.08 -5.09 8.28
C ASN A 9 -14.07 -5.53 7.22
N SER A 10 -13.92 -4.78 6.13
CA SER A 10 -12.91 -5.09 5.11
C SER A 10 -11.48 -4.72 5.54
N ILE A 11 -11.33 -3.70 6.37
CA ILE A 11 -10.01 -3.17 6.76
C ILE A 11 -9.50 -3.85 8.04
N ALA A 12 -10.41 -4.22 8.96
CA ALA A 12 -10.09 -4.81 10.26
C ALA A 12 -9.17 -6.04 10.20
N PRO A 13 -9.32 -7.00 9.27
CA PRO A 13 -8.44 -8.17 9.18
C PRO A 13 -6.98 -7.79 8.91
N VAL A 14 -6.74 -6.78 8.09
CA VAL A 14 -5.38 -6.30 7.76
C VAL A 14 -4.71 -5.73 9.01
N PHE A 15 -5.43 -4.92 9.77
CA PHE A 15 -4.93 -4.38 11.03
C PHE A 15 -4.72 -5.46 12.10
N PHE A 16 -5.59 -6.47 12.14
CA PHE A 16 -5.42 -7.61 13.04
C PHE A 16 -4.08 -8.33 12.81
N ILE A 17 -3.69 -8.56 11.55
CA ILE A 17 -2.39 -9.14 11.21
C ILE A 17 -1.24 -8.25 11.67
N VAL A 18 -1.35 -6.92 11.51
CA VAL A 18 -0.34 -5.97 12.01
C VAL A 18 -0.21 -6.05 13.53
N PHE A 19 -1.33 -6.05 14.26
CA PHE A 19 -1.33 -6.19 15.72
C PHE A 19 -0.77 -7.53 16.18
N MET A 20 -1.05 -8.61 15.46
CA MET A 20 -0.46 -9.93 15.70
C MET A 20 1.07 -9.87 15.58
N GLY A 21 1.61 -9.24 14.54
CA GLY A 21 3.06 -9.06 14.39
C GLY A 21 3.68 -8.28 15.55
N ILE A 22 3.01 -7.21 16.01
CA ILE A 22 3.44 -6.43 17.19
C ILE A 22 3.41 -7.30 18.45
N PHE A 23 2.35 -8.09 18.64
CA PHE A 23 2.21 -8.99 19.79
C PHE A 23 3.32 -10.06 19.81
N LEU A 24 3.59 -10.72 18.67
CA LEU A 24 4.66 -11.71 18.54
C LEU A 24 6.04 -11.12 18.87
N LYS A 25 6.29 -9.87 18.48
CA LYS A 25 7.51 -9.15 18.85
C LYS A 25 7.57 -8.85 20.35
N ARG A 26 6.44 -8.46 20.96
CA ARG A 26 6.37 -8.17 22.40
C ARG A 26 6.64 -9.40 23.27
N ILE A 27 6.14 -10.58 22.88
CA ILE A 27 6.45 -11.84 23.58
C ILE A 27 7.85 -12.41 23.24
N LYS A 28 8.66 -11.66 22.46
CA LYS A 28 10.01 -12.03 22.01
C LYS A 28 10.07 -13.33 21.19
N LEU A 29 8.96 -13.74 20.57
CA LEU A 29 8.94 -14.85 19.64
C LEU A 29 9.64 -14.48 18.33
N ILE A 30 9.53 -13.21 17.93
CA ILE A 30 10.28 -12.61 16.83
C ILE A 30 11.05 -11.38 17.33
N ASP A 31 12.17 -11.08 16.70
CA ASP A 31 13.04 -9.95 17.03
C ASP A 31 13.22 -8.98 15.84
N ASP A 32 14.01 -7.92 16.06
CA ASP A 32 14.29 -6.93 15.01
C ASP A 32 15.07 -7.53 13.82
N HIS A 33 15.88 -8.55 14.07
CA HIS A 33 16.61 -9.25 13.02
C HIS A 33 15.64 -10.00 12.10
N PHE A 34 14.73 -10.80 12.66
CA PHE A 34 13.69 -11.50 11.92
C PHE A 34 12.84 -10.53 11.11
N VAL A 35 12.33 -9.46 11.75
CA VAL A 35 11.51 -8.45 11.07
C VAL A 35 12.25 -7.85 9.87
N LYS A 36 13.55 -7.57 10.01
CA LYS A 36 14.38 -7.04 8.91
C LYS A 36 14.55 -8.04 7.77
N VAL A 37 14.89 -9.30 8.08
CA VAL A 37 15.08 -10.35 7.06
C VAL A 37 13.77 -10.64 6.33
N SER A 38 12.66 -10.81 7.07
CA SER A 38 11.33 -11.03 6.49
C SER A 38 10.89 -9.85 5.62
N SER A 39 11.12 -8.61 6.06
CA SER A 39 10.80 -7.44 5.23
C SER A 39 11.60 -7.44 3.92
N GLN A 40 12.88 -7.78 3.95
CA GLN A 40 13.69 -7.88 2.73
C GLN A 40 13.19 -8.98 1.80
N LEU A 41 12.81 -10.13 2.34
CA LEU A 41 12.20 -11.22 1.56
C LEU A 41 10.91 -10.76 0.87
N VAL A 42 10.03 -10.09 1.62
CA VAL A 42 8.76 -9.59 1.08
C VAL A 42 8.98 -8.59 -0.05
N PHE A 43 9.87 -7.61 0.14
CA PHE A 43 10.12 -6.58 -0.89
C PHE A 43 10.88 -7.10 -2.11
N LYS A 44 11.82 -8.04 -1.92
CA LYS A 44 12.66 -8.52 -3.02
C LYS A 44 12.07 -9.70 -3.78
N VAL A 45 11.21 -10.50 -3.14
CA VAL A 45 10.74 -11.77 -3.70
C VAL A 45 9.21 -11.81 -3.72
N THR A 46 8.57 -11.66 -2.56
CA THR A 46 7.12 -11.92 -2.43
C THR A 46 6.26 -10.91 -3.19
N ILE A 47 6.59 -9.61 -3.11
CA ILE A 47 5.87 -8.55 -3.85
C ILE A 47 6.04 -8.72 -5.37
N PRO A 48 7.26 -8.86 -5.92
CA PRO A 48 7.44 -9.16 -7.34
C PRO A 48 6.72 -10.42 -7.81
N ALA A 49 6.77 -11.50 -7.02
CA ALA A 49 6.08 -12.75 -7.34
C ALA A 49 4.55 -12.57 -7.33
N LEU A 50 4.00 -11.87 -6.34
CA LEU A 50 2.57 -11.57 -6.26
C LEU A 50 2.10 -10.75 -7.47
N ILE A 51 2.84 -9.71 -7.83
CA ILE A 51 2.54 -8.88 -9.00
C ILE A 51 2.60 -9.73 -10.28
N PHE A 52 3.63 -10.57 -10.44
CA PHE A 52 3.73 -11.47 -11.59
C PHE A 52 2.55 -12.44 -11.68
N ILE A 53 2.17 -13.08 -10.57
CA ILE A 53 1.02 -13.99 -10.53
C ILE A 53 -0.27 -13.26 -10.91
N ASN A 54 -0.48 -12.04 -10.40
CA ASN A 54 -1.67 -11.25 -10.72
C ASN A 54 -1.70 -10.85 -12.20
N ILE A 55 -0.56 -10.49 -12.79
CA ILE A 55 -0.44 -10.17 -14.22
C ILE A 55 -0.67 -11.43 -15.07
N ALA A 56 -0.09 -12.57 -14.68
CA ALA A 56 -0.20 -13.82 -15.41
C ALA A 56 -1.63 -14.39 -15.42
N LYS A 57 -2.41 -14.13 -14.36
CA LYS A 57 -3.82 -14.51 -14.26
C LYS A 57 -4.78 -13.48 -14.87
N ALA A 58 -4.30 -12.27 -15.19
CA ALA A 58 -5.16 -11.22 -15.71
C ALA A 58 -5.65 -11.56 -17.11
N ASP A 59 -6.97 -11.55 -17.31
CA ASP A 59 -7.56 -11.55 -18.64
C ASP A 59 -7.46 -10.16 -19.24
N PHE A 60 -6.43 -9.90 -20.06
CA PHE A 60 -6.19 -8.60 -20.68
C PHE A 60 -7.34 -8.11 -21.58
N GLY A 61 -8.22 -9.01 -22.04
CA GLY A 61 -9.41 -8.64 -22.82
C GLY A 61 -10.46 -7.88 -21.98
N GLN A 62 -10.58 -8.20 -20.69
CA GLN A 62 -11.48 -7.52 -19.75
C GLN A 62 -10.75 -6.56 -18.80
N ALA A 63 -9.47 -6.80 -18.53
CA ALA A 63 -8.66 -6.02 -17.60
C ALA A 63 -8.24 -4.65 -18.17
N PHE A 64 -8.20 -4.49 -19.50
CA PHE A 64 -7.85 -3.22 -20.12
C PHE A 64 -9.04 -2.23 -20.13
N GLN A 65 -9.40 -1.72 -18.96
CA GLN A 65 -10.43 -0.68 -18.82
C GLN A 65 -9.80 0.71 -18.91
N GLY A 66 -9.59 1.20 -20.13
CA GLY A 66 -8.91 2.49 -20.38
C GLY A 66 -9.46 3.67 -19.58
N LYS A 67 -10.78 3.73 -19.33
CA LYS A 67 -11.41 4.75 -18.47
C LYS A 67 -10.92 4.67 -17.02
N MET A 68 -10.81 3.46 -16.47
CA MET A 68 -10.35 3.23 -15.10
C MET A 68 -8.85 3.51 -14.96
N ILE A 69 -8.06 3.15 -15.98
CA ILE A 69 -6.62 3.46 -16.05
C ILE A 69 -6.42 4.98 -16.08
N LEU A 70 -7.14 5.70 -16.95
CA LEU A 70 -7.04 7.16 -17.04
C LEU A 70 -7.49 7.83 -15.74
N PHE A 71 -8.59 7.35 -15.13
CA PHE A 71 -9.04 7.83 -13.83
C PHE A 71 -7.95 7.64 -12.76
N ALA A 72 -7.34 6.46 -12.67
CA ALA A 72 -6.27 6.18 -11.72
C ALA A 72 -5.05 7.10 -11.95
N LEU A 73 -4.61 7.28 -13.21
CA LEU A 73 -3.51 8.17 -13.56
C LEU A 73 -3.79 9.62 -13.15
N LEU A 74 -5.02 10.11 -13.41
CA LEU A 74 -5.43 11.46 -13.02
C LEU A 74 -5.45 11.63 -11.51
N VAL A 75 -6.04 10.68 -10.77
CA VAL A 75 -6.09 10.74 -9.30
C VAL A 75 -4.69 10.68 -8.70
N ILE A 76 -3.80 9.84 -9.22
CA ILE A 76 -2.40 9.76 -8.78
C ILE A 76 -1.68 11.09 -9.05
N GLY A 77 -1.83 11.65 -10.26
CA GLY A 77 -1.23 12.93 -10.63
C GLY A 77 -1.75 14.10 -9.79
N LEU A 78 -3.06 14.17 -9.56
CA LEU A 78 -3.69 15.17 -8.69
C LEU A 78 -3.21 15.04 -7.25
N SER A 79 -3.11 13.81 -6.72
CA SER A 79 -2.61 13.55 -5.38
C SER A 79 -1.16 14.01 -5.22
N PHE A 80 -0.32 13.73 -6.20
CA PHE A 80 1.07 14.22 -6.22
C PHE A 80 1.13 15.75 -6.26
N LEU A 81 0.36 16.38 -7.16
CA LEU A 81 0.30 17.84 -7.29
C LEU A 81 -0.16 18.50 -5.99
N LEU A 82 -1.18 17.93 -5.34
CA LEU A 82 -1.71 18.42 -4.08
C LEU A 82 -0.65 18.34 -2.96
N ILE A 83 0.05 17.22 -2.83
CA ILE A 83 1.18 17.07 -1.88
C ILE A 83 2.28 18.08 -2.19
N PHE A 84 2.61 18.27 -3.47
CA PHE A 84 3.63 19.22 -3.91
C PHE A 84 3.25 20.67 -3.57
N ILE A 85 1.98 21.03 -3.73
CA ILE A 85 1.46 22.36 -3.41
C ILE A 85 1.44 22.58 -1.90
N LEU A 86 0.90 21.62 -1.13
CA LEU A 86 0.82 21.73 0.33
C LEU A 86 2.19 21.82 1.02
N THR A 87 3.25 21.42 0.33
CA THR A 87 4.62 21.48 0.85
C THR A 87 5.39 22.75 0.45
N PHE A 88 4.79 23.69 -0.29
CA PHE A 88 5.41 25.00 -0.54
C PHE A 88 5.82 25.78 0.72
N PRO A 89 5.09 25.72 1.86
CA PRO A 89 5.52 26.36 3.10
C PRO A 89 6.79 25.78 3.72
N ILE A 90 7.28 24.62 3.24
CA ILE A 90 8.52 24.01 3.73
C ILE A 90 9.70 24.69 3.02
N GLU A 91 10.34 25.65 3.69
CA GLU A 91 11.47 26.42 3.15
C GLU A 91 12.70 25.54 2.84
N ASN A 92 12.94 24.52 3.65
CA ASN A 92 14.08 23.62 3.45
C ASN A 92 13.79 22.62 2.32
N MET A 93 14.40 22.85 1.16
CA MET A 93 14.20 22.05 -0.04
C MET A 93 14.53 20.56 0.14
N ARG A 94 15.49 20.21 1.00
CA ARG A 94 15.82 18.80 1.31
C ARG A 94 14.69 18.13 2.10
N LEU A 95 14.16 18.83 3.11
CA LEU A 95 13.03 18.33 3.91
C LEU A 95 11.76 18.26 3.07
N ARG A 96 11.52 19.25 2.20
CA ARG A 96 10.40 19.26 1.26
C ARG A 96 10.42 18.04 0.34
N GLY A 97 11.57 17.76 -0.29
CA GLY A 97 11.72 16.59 -1.16
C GLY A 97 11.52 15.27 -0.41
N ALA A 98 12.10 15.13 0.79
CA ALA A 98 11.91 13.96 1.63
C ALA A 98 10.44 13.79 2.07
N PHE A 99 9.74 14.87 2.37
CA PHE A 99 8.33 14.84 2.74
C PHE A 99 7.45 14.41 1.56
N ILE A 100 7.63 15.02 0.38
CA ILE A 100 6.88 14.66 -0.83
C ILE A 100 7.10 13.18 -1.17
N GLN A 101 8.35 12.72 -1.14
CA GLN A 101 8.69 11.31 -1.37
C GLN A 101 8.02 10.39 -0.35
N SER A 102 8.04 10.74 0.94
CA SER A 102 7.46 9.92 2.01
C SER A 102 5.93 9.90 1.95
N ALA A 103 5.29 11.02 1.59
CA ALA A 103 3.85 11.13 1.45
C ALA A 103 3.32 10.38 0.22
N PHE A 104 4.07 10.41 -0.89
CA PHE A 104 3.68 9.74 -2.14
C PHE A 104 4.05 8.25 -2.16
N ARG A 105 5.22 7.87 -1.62
CA ARG A 105 5.66 6.47 -1.48
C ARG A 105 4.99 5.81 -0.27
N SER A 106 3.66 5.90 -0.21
CA SER A 106 2.89 5.14 0.77
C SER A 106 3.11 3.64 0.57
N ASN A 107 2.87 2.85 1.61
CA ASN A 107 3.12 1.41 1.61
C ASN A 107 2.05 0.63 0.83
N TYR A 108 1.76 1.06 -0.40
CA TYR A 108 0.72 0.50 -1.27
C TYR A 108 0.97 -0.97 -1.56
N ALA A 109 2.23 -1.39 -1.69
CA ALA A 109 2.55 -2.79 -1.98
C ALA A 109 2.22 -3.74 -0.81
N ILE A 110 2.25 -3.27 0.44
CA ILE A 110 1.94 -4.11 1.60
C ILE A 110 0.51 -3.89 2.07
N LEU A 111 0.17 -2.64 2.41
CA LEU A 111 -1.16 -2.30 2.93
C LEU A 111 -2.17 -2.10 1.80
N GLY A 112 -1.80 -1.39 0.73
CA GLY A 112 -2.71 -1.11 -0.39
C GLY A 112 -3.19 -2.38 -1.09
N LEU A 113 -2.28 -3.28 -1.45
CA LEU A 113 -2.63 -4.57 -2.06
C LEU A 113 -3.47 -5.43 -1.12
N ALA A 114 -3.12 -5.51 0.16
CA ALA A 114 -3.92 -6.27 1.14
C ALA A 114 -5.35 -5.72 1.27
N LEU A 115 -5.51 -4.39 1.27
CA LEU A 115 -6.82 -3.74 1.31
C LEU A 115 -7.60 -3.97 0.01
N LEU A 116 -6.95 -3.85 -1.15
CA LEU A 116 -7.59 -4.10 -2.44
C LEU A 116 -8.09 -5.53 -2.56
N MET A 117 -7.26 -6.52 -2.17
CA MET A 117 -7.66 -7.93 -2.17
C MET A 117 -8.80 -8.21 -1.19
N ASN A 118 -8.86 -7.50 -0.05
CA ASN A 118 -9.95 -7.66 0.90
C ASN A 118 -11.26 -6.99 0.42
N LEU A 119 -11.16 -5.82 -0.21
CA LEU A 119 -12.31 -5.04 -0.68
C LEU A 119 -12.92 -5.57 -1.98
N TYR A 120 -12.07 -5.98 -2.93
CA TYR A 120 -12.49 -6.39 -4.29
C TYR A 120 -12.41 -7.89 -4.52
N GLY A 121 -11.88 -8.65 -3.56
CA GLY A 121 -11.61 -10.09 -3.72
C GLY A 121 -10.25 -10.37 -4.36
N ALA A 122 -9.87 -11.65 -4.34
CA ALA A 122 -8.66 -12.17 -4.97
C ALA A 122 -8.90 -12.60 -6.42
#